data_AF-A0A3Q8RV53-F1
#
_entry.id   AF-A0A3Q8RV53-F1
#
_cell.length_a   1.000
_cell.length_b   1.000
_cell.length_c   1.000
_cell.angle_alpha   90.00
_cell.angle_beta   90.00
_cell.angle_gamma   90.00
#
_symmetry.space_group_name_H-M   'P 1'
#
loop_
_entity.id
_entity.type
_entity.pdbx_description
1 polymer ?
#
loop_
_entity_poly.entity_id
_entity_poly.type
_entity_poly.pdbx_seq_one_letter_code
_entity_poly.pdbx_strand_id
1 'polypeptide(L)'
;MKLICALVVCTLAVSSAEEHPRGRMIQVCGAELARAMKRVCEDGDLDFFNLQHVQRVRISNLNGACFRCLCHVAGCDMHRGCSEGYCGPFFISRVYWVDAGKPTLPDDDPDRKEAFEDCAKDYHCSIKIVESYMAKFGKDCNEDGVTDCFDYMLINYHGAACSKPLNLTKSGRRWLTSYKQCRF
;
A
#
# COMPACT_ATOMS: atom_id res chain seq x y z
N MET A 1 -20.85 24.66 2.66
CA MET A 1 -20.33 23.31 3.00
C MET A 1 -20.57 22.89 4.46
N LYS A 2 -20.35 23.76 5.46
CA LYS A 2 -20.54 23.43 6.89
C LYS A 2 -21.97 22.98 7.27
N LEU A 3 -23.02 23.57 6.69
CA LEU A 3 -24.42 23.15 6.94
C LEU A 3 -24.75 21.75 6.37
N ILE A 4 -24.17 21.38 5.23
CA ILE A 4 -24.42 20.09 4.59
C ILE A 4 -23.73 18.97 5.39
N CYS A 5 -22.50 19.21 5.89
CA CYS A 5 -21.75 18.29 6.77
C CYS A 5 -22.54 17.98 8.06
N ALA A 6 -23.09 19.01 8.71
CA ALA A 6 -23.89 18.85 9.93
C ALA A 6 -25.16 18.03 9.70
N LEU A 7 -25.85 18.24 8.57
CA LEU A 7 -27.04 17.47 8.20
C LEU A 7 -26.71 16.00 7.92
N VAL A 8 -25.59 15.70 7.25
CA VAL A 8 -25.15 14.32 6.96
C VAL A 8 -24.70 13.58 8.23
N VAL A 9 -24.01 14.27 9.14
CA VAL A 9 -23.64 13.72 10.45
C VAL A 9 -24.90 13.42 11.27
N CYS A 10 -25.89 14.32 11.27
CA CYS A 10 -27.15 14.11 11.95
C CYS A 10 -27.98 12.97 11.35
N THR A 11 -28.06 12.85 10.02
CA THR A 11 -28.85 11.77 9.39
C THR A 11 -28.22 10.39 9.60
N LEU A 12 -26.89 10.27 9.58
CA LEU A 12 -26.20 9.01 9.87
C LEU A 12 -26.23 8.62 11.35
N ALA A 13 -26.20 9.61 12.25
CA ALA A 13 -26.39 9.36 13.69
C ALA A 13 -27.80 8.85 14.01
N VAL A 14 -28.81 9.22 13.20
CA VAL A 14 -30.19 8.76 13.36
C VAL A 14 -30.42 7.38 12.73
N SER A 15 -29.61 6.94 11.76
CA SER A 15 -29.82 5.67 11.05
C SER A 15 -29.17 4.43 11.68
N SER A 16 -28.53 4.53 12.85
CA SER A 16 -27.82 3.41 13.52
C SER A 16 -28.53 2.85 14.77
N ALA A 17 -29.79 3.19 14.99
CA ALA A 17 -30.60 2.56 16.02
C ALA A 17 -31.47 1.45 15.41
N GLU A 18 -31.09 0.19 15.60
CA GLU A 18 -31.98 -0.95 15.37
C GLU A 18 -32.39 -1.59 16.71
N GLU A 19 -33.66 -2.01 16.81
CA GLU A 19 -34.19 -2.66 18.01
C GLU A 19 -33.64 -4.09 18.15
N HIS A 20 -33.01 -4.35 19.29
CA HIS A 20 -32.63 -5.70 19.69
C HIS A 20 -33.90 -6.53 20.05
N PRO A 21 -33.97 -7.84 19.77
CA PRO A 21 -35.16 -8.68 20.02
C PRO A 21 -35.62 -8.77 21.50
N ARG A 22 -34.87 -8.19 22.44
CA ARG A 22 -35.17 -8.11 23.87
C ARG A 22 -35.49 -6.69 24.36
N GLY A 23 -35.86 -5.77 23.46
CA GLY A 23 -36.36 -4.44 23.82
C GLY A 23 -35.34 -3.55 24.54
N ARG A 24 -34.04 -3.72 24.27
CA ARG A 24 -32.98 -2.83 24.76
C ARG A 24 -32.31 -2.12 23.60
N MET A 25 -32.19 -0.80 23.74
CA MET A 25 -31.38 0.06 22.87
C MET A 25 -29.90 -0.29 23.05
N ILE A 26 -29.24 -0.77 22.01
CA ILE A 26 -27.79 -1.00 22.00
C ILE A 26 -27.13 0.16 21.24
N GLN A 27 -26.29 0.92 21.92
CA GLN A 27 -25.44 1.90 21.26
C GLN A 27 -24.23 1.17 20.66
N VAL A 28 -24.30 0.81 19.38
CA VAL A 28 -23.11 0.37 18.64
C VAL A 28 -22.23 1.60 18.48
N CYS A 29 -21.02 1.53 19.02
CA CYS A 29 -20.14 2.68 19.19
C CYS A 29 -19.59 3.14 17.83
N GLY A 30 -20.36 3.96 17.11
CA GLY A 30 -19.95 4.74 15.95
C GLY A 30 -18.94 5.86 16.28
N ALA A 31 -18.26 5.77 17.44
CA ALA A 31 -17.35 6.80 17.92
C ALA A 31 -16.09 6.92 17.07
N GLU A 32 -15.66 5.84 16.42
CA GLU A 32 -14.54 5.84 15.46
C GLU A 32 -14.96 6.54 14.15
N LEU A 33 -16.13 6.19 13.61
CA LEU A 33 -16.67 6.78 12.38
C LEU A 33 -17.00 8.27 12.56
N ALA A 34 -17.59 8.63 13.71
CA ALA A 34 -17.87 10.01 14.07
C ALA A 34 -16.59 10.83 14.29
N ARG A 35 -15.52 10.23 14.85
CA ARG A 35 -14.21 10.89 14.96
C ARG A 35 -13.56 11.11 13.58
N ALA A 36 -13.68 10.16 12.66
CA ALA A 36 -13.18 10.29 11.30
C ALA A 36 -13.93 11.39 10.53
N MET A 37 -15.27 11.39 10.57
CA MET A 37 -16.09 12.44 9.93
C MET A 37 -15.89 13.82 10.55
N LYS A 38 -15.65 13.91 11.87
CA LYS A 38 -15.36 15.19 12.54
C LYS A 38 -14.09 15.85 12.00
N ARG A 39 -13.02 15.08 11.76
CA ARG A 39 -11.78 15.58 11.14
C ARG A 39 -12.01 16.08 9.71
N VAL A 40 -12.81 15.35 8.92
CA VAL A 40 -13.20 15.76 7.56
C VAL A 40 -13.94 17.10 7.54
N CYS A 41 -14.81 17.36 8.53
CA CYS A 41 -15.56 18.62 8.59
C CYS A 41 -14.75 19.79 9.24
N GLU A 42 -13.67 19.51 9.98
CA GLU A 42 -12.83 20.54 10.63
C GLU A 42 -11.73 21.08 9.70
N ASP A 43 -11.09 20.24 8.88
CA ASP A 43 -9.92 20.64 8.06
C ASP A 43 -10.25 21.06 6.62
N GLY A 44 -11.49 20.91 6.16
CA GLY A 44 -11.94 21.52 4.90
C GLY A 44 -11.24 21.05 3.61
N ASP A 45 -10.44 20.00 3.66
CA ASP A 45 -9.69 19.49 2.51
C ASP A 45 -10.53 18.42 1.78
N LEU A 46 -11.47 18.88 0.95
CA LEU A 46 -12.19 18.02 0.01
C LEU A 46 -11.33 17.77 -1.22
N ASP A 47 -10.35 16.88 -1.10
CA ASP A 47 -9.78 16.22 -2.28
C ASP A 47 -10.28 14.78 -2.36
N PHE A 48 -11.43 14.64 -3.02
CA PHE A 48 -12.22 13.42 -3.17
C PHE A 48 -11.46 12.30 -3.94
N PHE A 49 -10.30 12.61 -4.53
CA PHE A 49 -9.44 11.62 -5.17
C PHE A 49 -8.60 10.77 -4.20
N ASN A 50 -8.57 11.08 -2.90
CA ASN A 50 -7.66 10.42 -1.94
C ASN A 50 -8.34 9.69 -0.77
N LEU A 51 -9.53 9.11 -1.01
CA LEU A 51 -10.19 8.19 -0.06
C LEU A 51 -9.42 6.87 0.16
N GLN A 52 -8.32 6.63 -0.56
CA GLN A 52 -7.38 5.52 -0.28
C GLN A 52 -6.39 5.82 0.86
N HIS A 53 -6.28 7.06 1.34
CA HIS A 53 -5.32 7.42 2.41
C HIS A 53 -5.85 7.34 3.85
N VAL A 54 -7.16 7.11 4.06
CA VAL A 54 -7.77 7.09 5.41
C VAL A 54 -7.69 5.71 6.07
N GLN A 55 -7.42 4.64 5.31
CA GLN A 55 -6.78 3.47 5.89
C GLN A 55 -5.28 3.67 5.79
N ARG A 56 -4.64 4.09 6.88
CA ARG A 56 -3.27 3.64 7.14
C ARG A 56 -3.37 2.12 7.21
N VAL A 57 -3.28 1.43 6.07
CA VAL A 57 -3.21 -0.02 6.02
C VAL A 57 -1.99 -0.36 6.86
N ARG A 58 -2.21 -0.87 8.06
CA ARG A 58 -1.10 -1.37 8.88
C ARG A 58 -0.64 -2.66 8.22
N ILE A 59 0.30 -2.52 7.30
CA ILE A 59 1.06 -3.63 6.76
C ILE A 59 2.03 -4.05 7.87
N SER A 60 1.73 -5.14 8.56
CA SER A 60 2.58 -5.65 9.63
C SER A 60 4.00 -5.89 9.11
N ASN A 61 5.02 -5.46 9.84
CA ASN A 61 6.43 -5.76 9.50
C ASN A 61 6.95 -5.18 8.17
N LEU A 62 6.20 -4.31 7.46
CA LEU A 62 6.76 -3.50 6.38
C LEU A 62 7.38 -2.22 6.97
N ASN A 63 8.67 -2.29 7.26
CA ASN A 63 9.43 -1.20 7.87
C ASN A 63 10.68 -0.85 7.06
N GLY A 64 11.46 0.12 7.53
CA GLY A 64 12.68 0.55 6.84
C GLY A 64 13.73 -0.55 6.64
N ALA A 65 13.83 -1.54 7.55
CA ALA A 65 14.72 -2.69 7.37
C ALA A 65 14.22 -3.58 6.23
N CYS A 66 12.91 -3.81 6.16
CA CYS A 66 12.30 -4.52 5.05
C CYS A 66 12.52 -3.81 3.72
N PHE A 67 12.27 -2.49 3.61
CA PHE A 67 12.53 -1.75 2.37
C PHE A 67 13.98 -1.83 1.91
N ARG A 68 14.95 -1.73 2.85
CA ARG A 68 16.37 -1.94 2.51
C ARG A 68 16.63 -3.35 1.98
N CYS A 69 16.00 -4.36 2.56
CA CYS A 69 16.12 -5.73 2.08
C CYS A 69 15.49 -5.91 0.69
N LEU A 70 14.29 -5.40 0.46
CA LEU A 70 13.60 -5.46 -0.84
C LEU A 70 14.42 -4.77 -1.94
N CYS A 71 15.04 -3.63 -1.63
CA CYS A 71 15.98 -2.97 -2.53
C CYS A 71 17.18 -3.88 -2.82
N HIS A 72 17.82 -4.42 -1.78
CA HIS A 72 18.99 -5.30 -1.90
C HIS A 72 18.73 -6.51 -2.80
N VAL A 73 17.61 -7.21 -2.61
CA VAL A 73 17.27 -8.40 -3.42
C VAL A 73 16.98 -8.06 -4.89
N ALA A 74 16.46 -6.86 -5.17
CA ALA A 74 16.26 -6.32 -6.52
C ALA A 74 17.57 -5.76 -7.17
N GLY A 75 18.65 -5.70 -6.37
CA GLY A 75 19.97 -5.22 -6.76
C GLY A 75 20.28 -3.79 -6.32
N CYS A 76 19.27 -3.01 -5.88
CA CYS A 76 19.40 -1.68 -5.27
C CYS A 76 20.27 -0.69 -6.06
N ASP A 77 20.17 -0.74 -7.39
CA ASP A 77 20.95 0.12 -8.26
C ASP A 77 20.25 1.48 -8.43
N MET A 78 20.76 2.48 -7.72
CA MET A 78 20.24 3.84 -7.69
C MET A 78 20.44 4.60 -9.01
N HIS A 79 21.29 4.09 -9.91
CA HIS A 79 21.56 4.67 -11.22
C HIS A 79 20.89 3.88 -12.34
N ARG A 80 20.17 2.80 -12.01
CA ARG A 80 19.44 2.00 -12.99
C ARG A 80 18.33 2.83 -13.62
N GLY A 81 18.39 2.97 -14.94
CA GLY A 81 17.27 3.45 -15.75
C GLY A 81 16.16 2.41 -15.85
N CYS A 82 15.56 2.28 -17.03
CA CYS A 82 14.58 1.25 -17.33
C CYS A 82 15.17 0.25 -18.32
N SER A 83 15.01 -1.05 -18.04
CA SER A 83 15.43 -2.14 -18.92
C SER A 83 14.38 -3.24 -18.89
N GLU A 84 14.02 -3.76 -20.07
CA GLU A 84 13.01 -4.83 -20.22
C GLU A 84 11.65 -4.51 -19.55
N GLY A 85 11.32 -3.23 -19.42
CA GLY A 85 10.07 -2.76 -18.79
C GLY A 85 10.11 -2.65 -17.26
N TYR A 86 11.28 -2.84 -16.63
CA TYR A 86 11.50 -2.68 -15.20
C TYR A 86 12.45 -1.51 -14.93
N CYS A 87 12.15 -0.71 -13.90
CA CYS A 87 12.86 0.53 -13.61
C CYS A 87 13.39 0.58 -12.18
N GLY A 88 14.54 1.25 -12.03
CA GLY A 88 15.05 1.73 -10.75
C GLY A 88 15.44 0.66 -9.71
N PRO A 89 15.63 1.09 -8.45
CA PRO A 89 16.30 0.29 -7.43
C PRO A 89 15.50 -0.94 -6.96
N PHE A 90 14.17 -0.90 -7.09
CA PHE A 90 13.27 -2.00 -6.72
C PHE A 90 12.81 -2.85 -7.92
N PHE A 91 13.36 -2.61 -9.11
CA PHE A 91 13.02 -3.35 -10.34
C PHE A 91 11.49 -3.39 -10.59
N ILE A 92 10.86 -2.23 -10.58
CA ILE A 92 9.40 -2.06 -10.63
C ILE A 92 8.94 -2.02 -12.09
N SER A 93 7.85 -2.73 -12.42
CA SER A 93 7.22 -2.66 -13.74
C SER A 93 6.08 -1.63 -13.78
N ARG A 94 5.71 -1.21 -15.00
CA ARG A 94 4.58 -0.27 -15.18
C ARG A 94 3.26 -0.81 -14.62
N VAL A 95 3.00 -2.12 -14.78
CA VAL A 95 1.78 -2.76 -14.25
C VAL A 95 1.78 -2.71 -12.72
N TYR A 96 2.92 -3.00 -12.09
CA TYR A 96 3.10 -2.90 -10.65
C TYR A 96 2.77 -1.49 -10.14
N TRP A 97 3.27 -0.45 -10.82
CA TRP A 97 2.99 0.95 -10.49
C TRP A 97 1.51 1.34 -10.68
N VAL A 98 0.87 0.89 -11.76
CA VAL A 98 -0.57 1.13 -11.99
C VAL A 98 -1.39 0.47 -10.88
N ASP A 99 -1.07 -0.77 -10.55
CA ASP A 99 -1.76 -1.53 -9.51
C ASP A 99 -1.59 -0.92 -8.12
N ALA A 100 -0.46 -0.25 -7.87
CA ALA A 100 -0.16 0.52 -6.67
C ALA A 100 -0.89 1.88 -6.60
N GLY A 101 -1.74 2.22 -7.58
CA GLY A 101 -2.48 3.49 -7.60
C GLY A 101 -1.70 4.65 -8.23
N LYS A 102 -0.69 4.35 -9.04
CA LYS A 102 0.14 5.33 -9.76
C LYS A 102 0.79 6.43 -8.88
N PRO A 103 1.50 6.11 -7.77
CA PRO A 103 2.20 7.14 -7.01
C PRO A 103 3.20 7.92 -7.88
N THR A 104 3.29 9.24 -7.69
CA THR A 104 4.17 10.11 -8.47
C THR A 104 5.12 10.91 -7.56
N LEU A 105 6.08 11.59 -8.20
CA LEU A 105 6.84 12.65 -7.55
C LEU A 105 5.91 13.82 -7.16
N PRO A 106 6.31 14.68 -6.21
CA PRO A 106 5.53 15.86 -5.87
C PRO A 106 5.19 16.68 -7.13
N ASP A 107 3.95 17.15 -7.21
CA ASP A 107 3.42 18.00 -8.28
C ASP A 107 3.43 17.37 -9.70
N ASP A 108 3.62 16.05 -9.81
CA ASP A 108 3.61 15.32 -11.08
C ASP A 108 2.26 14.63 -11.34
N ASP A 109 1.89 14.55 -12.63
CA ASP A 109 0.61 14.01 -13.09
C ASP A 109 0.68 12.48 -13.25
N PRO A 110 -0.16 11.69 -12.55
CA PRO A 110 -0.18 10.22 -12.66
C PRO A 110 -0.55 9.70 -14.06
N ASP A 111 -1.13 10.53 -14.94
CA ASP A 111 -1.44 10.14 -16.32
C ASP A 111 -0.36 10.57 -17.32
N ARG A 112 0.68 11.29 -16.87
CA ARG A 112 1.84 11.61 -17.70
C ARG A 112 2.62 10.33 -18.04
N LYS A 113 3.04 10.22 -19.29
CA LYS A 113 3.70 9.03 -19.85
C LYS A 113 4.93 8.60 -19.05
N GLU A 114 5.76 9.55 -18.63
CA GLU A 114 7.02 9.27 -17.92
C GLU A 114 6.88 9.30 -16.39
N ALA A 115 5.70 9.61 -15.82
CA ALA A 115 5.48 9.62 -14.36
C ALA A 115 5.85 8.29 -13.68
N PHE A 116 5.53 7.17 -14.34
CA PHE A 116 5.97 5.85 -13.92
C PHE A 116 7.50 5.77 -13.79
N GLU A 117 8.21 6.12 -14.85
CA GLU A 117 9.66 5.93 -14.91
C GLU A 117 10.35 6.84 -13.90
N ASP A 118 9.92 8.10 -13.83
CA ASP A 118 10.48 9.09 -12.92
C ASP A 118 10.29 8.69 -11.45
N CYS A 119 9.09 8.22 -11.08
CA CYS A 119 8.85 7.73 -9.72
C CYS A 119 9.57 6.39 -9.44
N ALA A 120 9.62 5.47 -10.40
CA ALA A 120 10.27 4.17 -10.21
C ALA A 120 11.80 4.27 -10.10
N LYS A 121 12.43 5.26 -10.76
CA LYS A 121 13.88 5.55 -10.65
C LYS A 121 14.22 6.30 -9.36
N ASP A 122 13.32 7.11 -8.83
CA ASP A 122 13.54 7.80 -7.55
C ASP A 122 13.37 6.85 -6.36
N TYR A 123 14.33 6.86 -5.42
CA TYR A 123 14.32 5.92 -4.30
C TYR A 123 13.16 6.13 -3.33
N HIS A 124 12.82 7.38 -3.02
CA HIS A 124 11.74 7.67 -2.08
C HIS A 124 10.38 7.46 -2.72
N CYS A 125 10.22 7.80 -3.99
CA CYS A 125 9.00 7.59 -4.74
C CYS A 125 8.76 6.09 -5.01
N SER A 126 9.80 5.34 -5.37
CA SER A 126 9.69 3.88 -5.53
C SER A 126 9.31 3.16 -4.23
N ILE A 127 9.74 3.64 -3.05
CA ILE A 127 9.23 3.15 -1.76
C ILE A 127 7.71 3.33 -1.67
N LYS A 128 7.17 4.50 -2.07
CA LYS A 128 5.70 4.72 -2.08
C LYS A 128 4.99 3.75 -3.00
N ILE A 129 5.58 3.43 -4.17
CA ILE A 129 5.02 2.42 -5.08
C ILE A 129 4.95 1.06 -4.39
N VAL A 130 6.06 0.62 -3.78
CA VAL A 130 6.11 -0.68 -3.08
C VAL A 130 5.14 -0.69 -1.90
N GLU A 131 5.13 0.36 -1.08
CA GLU A 131 4.22 0.50 0.06
C GLU A 131 2.75 0.41 -0.36
N SER A 132 2.33 1.18 -1.36
CA SER A 132 0.95 1.15 -1.87
C SER A 132 0.59 -0.19 -2.50
N TYR A 133 1.53 -0.85 -3.19
CA TYR A 133 1.29 -2.19 -3.71
C TYR A 133 1.11 -3.21 -2.59
N MET A 134 1.98 -3.19 -1.57
CA MET A 134 1.85 -4.07 -0.41
C MET A 134 0.59 -3.77 0.42
N ALA A 135 0.13 -2.52 0.45
CA ALA A 135 -1.14 -2.17 1.08
C ALA A 135 -2.33 -2.90 0.42
N LYS A 136 -2.24 -3.13 -0.89
CA LYS A 136 -3.30 -3.76 -1.68
C LYS A 136 -3.17 -5.27 -1.82
N PHE A 137 -1.94 -5.78 -1.91
CA PHE A 137 -1.67 -7.19 -2.22
C PHE A 137 -0.92 -7.95 -1.12
N GLY A 138 -0.56 -7.28 -0.02
CA GLY A 138 0.08 -7.89 1.13
C GLY A 138 -0.77 -9.01 1.72
N LYS A 139 -0.19 -10.20 1.81
CA LYS A 139 -0.79 -11.42 2.35
C LYS A 139 0.31 -12.42 2.66
N ASP A 140 -0.01 -13.39 3.52
CA ASP A 140 0.84 -14.56 3.75
C ASP A 140 0.94 -15.37 2.44
N CYS A 141 2.14 -15.44 1.90
CA CYS A 141 2.45 -16.04 0.61
C CYS A 141 3.14 -17.40 0.75
N ASN A 142 3.81 -17.63 1.87
CA ASN A 142 4.50 -18.89 2.18
C ASN A 142 3.69 -19.82 3.10
N GLU A 143 2.51 -19.38 3.53
CA GLU A 143 1.54 -20.09 4.38
C GLU A 143 2.10 -20.43 5.78
N ASP A 144 2.95 -19.56 6.35
CA ASP A 144 3.52 -19.75 7.69
C ASP A 144 2.68 -19.13 8.82
N GLY A 145 1.57 -18.46 8.48
CA GLY A 145 0.63 -17.85 9.42
C GLY A 145 0.97 -16.41 9.80
N VAL A 146 2.03 -15.83 9.24
CA VAL A 146 2.43 -14.44 9.45
C VAL A 146 2.52 -13.74 8.10
N THR A 147 2.24 -12.44 8.06
CA THR A 147 2.61 -11.61 6.90
C THR A 147 3.80 -10.75 7.27
N ASP A 148 4.96 -11.05 6.67
CA ASP A 148 6.23 -10.39 6.96
C ASP A 148 7.04 -10.02 5.71
N CYS A 149 8.30 -9.63 5.92
CA CYS A 149 9.16 -9.19 4.82
C CYS A 149 9.49 -10.30 3.81
N PHE A 150 9.42 -11.57 4.22
CA PHE A 150 9.59 -12.69 3.31
C PHE A 150 8.42 -12.75 2.31
N ASP A 151 7.19 -12.52 2.77
CA ASP A 151 6.03 -12.42 1.89
C ASP A 151 6.12 -11.21 0.96
N TYR A 152 6.52 -10.06 1.49
CA TYR A 152 6.71 -8.86 0.67
C TYR A 152 7.81 -9.05 -0.38
N MET A 153 8.84 -9.83 -0.09
CA MET A 153 9.84 -10.24 -1.08
C MET A 153 9.22 -11.14 -2.16
N LEU A 154 8.38 -12.12 -1.79
CA LEU A 154 7.68 -12.98 -2.75
C LEU A 154 6.74 -12.16 -3.64
N ILE A 155 5.99 -11.21 -3.07
CA ILE A 155 5.10 -10.31 -3.79
C ILE A 155 5.88 -9.38 -4.71
N ASN A 156 7.02 -8.84 -4.28
CA ASN A 156 7.85 -7.98 -5.13
C ASN A 156 8.39 -8.75 -6.35
N TYR A 157 8.73 -10.03 -6.20
CA TYR A 157 9.23 -10.86 -7.30
C TYR A 157 8.13 -11.42 -8.22
N HIS A 158 7.00 -11.88 -7.66
CA HIS A 158 5.94 -12.59 -8.40
C HIS A 158 4.69 -11.75 -8.68
N GLY A 159 4.57 -10.57 -8.07
CA GLY A 159 3.31 -9.84 -7.97
C GLY A 159 2.29 -10.55 -7.07
N ALA A 160 1.02 -10.18 -7.21
CA ALA A 160 -0.09 -10.63 -6.38
C ALA A 160 -0.25 -12.16 -6.25
N ALA A 161 0.24 -12.96 -7.20
CA ALA A 161 0.09 -14.42 -7.15
C ALA A 161 1.00 -15.09 -6.09
N CYS A 162 2.17 -14.51 -5.78
CA CYS A 162 3.24 -14.83 -4.80
C CYS A 162 3.54 -16.26 -4.29
N SER A 163 2.62 -17.23 -4.33
CA SER A 163 2.75 -18.58 -3.77
C SER A 163 3.70 -19.51 -4.55
N LYS A 164 4.32 -19.03 -5.63
CA LYS A 164 5.28 -19.84 -6.39
C LYS A 164 6.64 -19.85 -5.66
N PRO A 165 7.29 -21.02 -5.50
CA PRO A 165 8.61 -21.07 -4.90
C PRO A 165 9.68 -20.36 -5.74
N LEU A 166 10.54 -19.56 -5.10
CA LEU A 166 11.66 -18.89 -5.77
C LEU A 166 12.75 -19.85 -6.25
N ASN A 167 12.87 -21.04 -5.67
CA ASN A 167 13.95 -21.99 -6.00
C ASN A 167 13.82 -22.63 -7.39
N LEU A 168 12.69 -22.43 -8.09
CA LEU A 168 12.40 -23.01 -9.40
C LEU A 168 13.28 -22.44 -10.52
N THR A 169 13.70 -21.17 -10.41
CA THR A 169 14.46 -20.47 -11.46
C THR A 169 15.84 -20.03 -10.97
N LYS A 170 16.79 -19.81 -11.88
CA LYS A 170 18.13 -19.28 -11.53
C LYS A 170 18.02 -17.90 -10.90
N SER A 171 17.17 -17.03 -11.43
CA SER A 171 16.89 -15.69 -10.89
C SER A 171 16.28 -15.77 -9.50
N GLY A 172 15.26 -16.60 -9.29
CA GLY A 172 14.64 -16.76 -7.97
C GLY A 172 15.59 -17.36 -6.92
N ARG A 173 16.47 -18.31 -7.28
CA ARG A 173 17.53 -18.80 -6.38
C ARG A 173 18.51 -17.70 -5.96
N ARG A 174 18.88 -16.81 -6.89
CA ARG A 174 19.72 -15.64 -6.60
C ARG A 174 19.00 -14.67 -5.68
N TRP A 175 17.72 -14.44 -5.92
CA TRP A 175 16.86 -13.59 -5.10
C TRP A 175 16.80 -14.09 -3.65
N LEU A 176 16.49 -15.37 -3.46
CA LEU A 176 16.44 -16.02 -2.16
C LEU A 176 17.80 -16.00 -1.44
N THR A 177 18.90 -16.22 -2.18
CA THR A 177 20.26 -16.13 -1.62
C THR A 177 20.56 -14.72 -1.12
N SER A 178 20.12 -13.70 -1.86
CA SER A 178 20.32 -12.29 -1.49
C SER A 178 19.48 -11.93 -0.26
N TYR A 179 18.25 -12.44 -0.16
CA TYR A 179 17.38 -12.22 1.00
C TYR A 179 18.01 -12.73 2.30
N LYS A 180 18.69 -13.89 2.27
CA LYS A 180 19.41 -14.45 3.44
C LYS A 180 20.52 -13.57 3.98
N GLN A 181 20.94 -12.54 3.25
CA GLN A 181 21.97 -11.59 3.67
C GLN A 181 21.36 -10.35 4.36
N CYS A 182 20.04 -10.19 4.31
CA CYS A 182 19.35 -9.07 4.92
C CYS A 182 19.46 -9.11 6.46
N ARG A 183 19.45 -7.91 7.06
CA ARG A 183 19.44 -7.70 8.50
C ARG A 183 18.17 -6.95 8.88
N PHE A 184 17.41 -7.51 9.83
CA PHE A 184 16.12 -7.01 10.29
C PHE A 184 16.21 -6.51 11.73
#